data_AF-A0A5B7BV78-F1
#
_entry.id   AF-A0A5B7BV78-F1
#
_cell.length_a   1.000
_cell.length_b   1.000
_cell.length_c   1.000
_cell.angle_alpha   90.00
_cell.angle_beta   90.00
_cell.angle_gamma   90.00
#
_symmetry.space_group_name_H-M   'P 1'
#
loop_
_entity.id
_entity.type
_entity.pdbx_description
1 polymer ?
#
loop_
_entity_poly.entity_id
_entity_poly.type
_entity_poly.pdbx_seq_one_letter_code
_entity_poly.pdbx_strand_id
1 'polypeptide(L)'
;AGILLDTGNLNNPHCTSKDKYMATLLINGAGRFGCNGLYQILKYKMYDVSNLKVGDILCKDFKKWTSIGKPDSAGSRLMVSHIGMSSIGISIGQFLAHENNSTQEIIHFQQLEKLQLLMVVSGYYDTQKNFKREMLVSAESVELMKNLLHFFNSNASQLPLKVLHQSGLREEMRAFEIDKVTSRKTIERFLEEFGGTSKR
;
A
#
# COMPACT_ATOMS: atom_id res chain seq x y z
N ALA A 1 3.37 4.63 26.04
CA ALA A 1 4.37 3.65 26.50
C ALA A 1 5.64 3.72 25.65
N GLY A 2 5.60 3.39 24.35
CA GLY A 2 6.79 3.40 23.47
C GLY A 2 7.65 4.68 23.55
N ILE A 3 7.06 5.86 23.31
CA ILE A 3 7.77 7.14 23.39
C ILE A 3 8.49 7.34 24.74
N LEU A 4 7.87 6.95 25.87
CA LEU A 4 8.47 7.13 27.20
C LEU A 4 9.63 6.16 27.45
N LEU A 5 9.57 4.95 26.89
CA LEU A 5 10.65 3.96 27.00
C LEU A 5 11.83 4.38 26.14
N ASP A 6 11.58 4.77 24.88
CA ASP A 6 12.63 5.15 23.92
C ASP A 6 13.36 6.44 24.34
N THR A 7 12.65 7.35 25.01
CA THR A 7 13.20 8.65 25.42
C THR A 7 13.64 8.69 26.89
N GLY A 8 13.67 7.57 27.61
CA GLY A 8 14.05 7.54 29.03
C GLY A 8 13.20 8.51 29.87
N ASN A 9 11.88 8.41 29.72
CA ASN A 9 10.90 9.33 30.31
C ASN A 9 11.13 10.80 29.92
N LEU A 10 11.34 11.06 28.62
CA LEU A 10 11.58 12.39 28.03
C LEU A 10 12.89 13.08 28.45
N ASN A 11 13.77 12.39 29.19
CA ASN A 11 15.02 12.95 29.69
C ASN A 11 16.24 12.61 28.82
N ASN A 12 16.09 11.73 27.82
CA ASN A 12 17.15 11.38 26.89
C ASN A 12 17.59 12.62 26.06
N PRO A 13 18.90 12.87 25.86
CA PRO A 13 19.41 13.94 24.99
C PRO A 13 18.86 13.95 23.55
N HIS A 14 18.47 12.77 23.04
CA HIS A 14 17.87 12.62 21.71
C HIS A 14 16.35 12.83 21.69
N CYS A 15 15.73 13.12 22.84
CA CYS A 15 14.30 13.42 22.94
C CYS A 15 13.97 14.73 22.24
N THR A 16 13.18 14.65 21.17
CA THR A 16 12.83 15.82 20.36
C THR A 16 11.62 16.57 20.93
N SER A 17 11.41 17.80 20.45
CA SER A 17 10.18 18.56 20.75
C SER A 17 8.91 17.83 20.28
N LYS A 18 9.00 17.01 19.23
CA LYS A 18 7.89 16.18 18.73
C LYS A 18 7.54 15.06 19.72
N ASP A 19 8.53 14.40 20.31
CA ASP A 19 8.34 13.34 21.30
C ASP A 19 7.68 13.88 22.56
N LYS A 20 8.17 15.02 23.07
CA LYS A 20 7.59 15.72 24.22
C LYS A 20 6.15 16.15 23.95
N TYR A 21 5.88 16.70 22.76
CA TYR A 21 4.53 17.12 22.36
C TYR A 21 3.57 15.91 22.26
N MET A 22 4.00 14.82 21.62
CA MET A 22 3.17 13.63 21.43
C MET A 22 2.93 12.89 22.75
N ALA A 23 3.95 12.75 23.60
CA ALA A 23 3.79 12.20 24.95
C ALA A 23 2.83 13.05 25.78
N THR A 24 2.94 14.38 25.73
CA THR A 24 2.03 15.31 26.41
C THR A 24 0.59 15.19 25.89
N LEU A 25 0.40 15.04 24.57
CA LEU A 25 -0.92 14.80 23.97
C LEU A 25 -1.52 13.45 24.37
N LEU A 26 -0.72 12.40 24.47
CA LEU A 26 -1.20 11.08 24.87
C LEU A 26 -1.51 11.01 26.38
N ILE A 27 -0.67 11.63 27.21
CA ILE A 27 -0.82 11.66 28.67
C ILE A 27 -1.92 12.64 29.10
N ASN A 28 -1.91 13.86 28.56
CA ASN A 28 -2.79 14.96 28.97
C ASN A 28 -3.86 15.32 27.94
N GLY A 29 -3.63 15.07 26.66
CA GLY A 29 -4.61 15.32 25.60
C GLY A 29 -5.79 14.34 25.60
N ALA A 30 -5.63 13.14 26.16
CA ALA A 30 -6.77 12.29 26.53
C ALA A 30 -7.69 12.98 27.55
N GLY A 31 -7.20 13.94 28.34
CA GLY A 31 -7.98 14.77 29.26
C GLY A 31 -8.68 15.97 28.60
N ARG A 32 -7.97 16.76 27.77
CA ARG A 32 -8.53 18.00 27.16
C ARG A 32 -9.36 17.77 25.89
N PHE A 33 -9.04 16.74 25.12
CA PHE A 33 -9.74 16.39 23.86
C PHE A 33 -10.55 15.10 23.97
N GLY A 34 -10.42 14.36 25.07
CA GLY A 34 -11.03 13.05 25.24
C GLY A 34 -10.45 11.99 24.30
N CYS A 35 -10.88 10.73 24.48
CA CYS A 35 -10.55 9.62 23.58
C CYS A 35 -10.89 9.96 22.11
N ASN A 36 -12.04 10.59 21.88
CA ASN A 36 -12.50 10.96 20.54
C ASN A 36 -11.60 12.01 19.88
N GLY A 37 -11.19 13.07 20.57
CA GLY A 37 -10.34 14.08 19.96
C GLY A 37 -8.92 13.60 19.73
N LEU A 38 -8.37 12.76 20.63
CA LEU A 38 -7.11 12.05 20.38
C LEU A 38 -7.21 11.13 19.16
N TYR A 39 -8.30 10.37 19.03
CA TYR A 39 -8.56 9.54 17.85
C TYR A 39 -8.58 10.37 16.56
N GLN A 40 -9.24 11.54 16.53
CA GLN A 40 -9.26 12.40 15.35
C GLN A 40 -7.88 12.95 14.99
N ILE A 41 -7.06 13.33 15.98
CA ILE A 41 -5.69 13.82 15.74
C ILE A 41 -4.81 12.70 15.19
N LEU A 42 -4.86 11.51 15.79
CA LEU A 42 -4.10 10.35 15.33
C LEU A 42 -4.54 9.91 13.94
N LYS A 43 -5.86 9.89 13.69
CA LYS A 43 -6.43 9.65 12.37
C LYS A 43 -5.84 10.64 11.37
N TYR A 44 -5.93 11.95 11.62
CA TYR A 44 -5.35 12.97 10.76
C TYR A 44 -3.87 12.73 10.47
N LYS A 45 -3.05 12.52 11.52
CA LYS A 45 -1.59 12.30 11.38
C LYS A 45 -1.22 10.99 10.68
N MET A 46 -2.04 9.95 10.78
CA MET A 46 -1.83 8.71 10.04
C MET A 46 -2.00 8.87 8.53
N TYR A 47 -2.98 9.68 8.12
CA TYR A 47 -3.33 9.91 6.71
C TYR A 47 -2.59 11.10 6.09
N ASP A 48 -1.99 11.97 6.90
CA ASP A 48 -1.16 13.09 6.43
C ASP A 48 0.15 12.57 5.81
N VAL A 49 0.29 12.77 4.50
CA VAL A 49 1.46 12.39 3.70
C VAL A 49 2.14 13.58 3.03
N SER A 50 1.76 14.82 3.38
CA SER A 50 2.16 16.03 2.63
C SER A 50 3.68 16.25 2.55
N ASN A 51 4.42 15.75 3.54
CA ASN A 51 5.87 15.92 3.64
C ASN A 51 6.65 14.64 3.33
N LEU A 52 5.97 13.57 2.92
CA LEU A 52 6.60 12.28 2.60
C LEU A 52 6.88 12.22 1.10
N LYS A 53 8.02 11.63 0.72
CA LYS A 53 8.25 11.28 -0.70
C LYS A 53 7.45 10.05 -1.07
N VAL A 54 7.27 9.81 -2.37
CA VAL A 54 6.55 8.64 -2.89
C VAL A 54 7.11 7.32 -2.32
N GLY A 55 8.44 7.17 -2.28
CA GLY A 55 9.10 6.00 -1.68
C GLY A 55 8.79 5.82 -0.19
N ASP A 56 8.75 6.92 0.58
CA ASP A 56 8.42 6.87 2.01
C ASP A 56 6.96 6.48 2.24
N ILE A 57 6.05 6.98 1.40
CA ILE A 57 4.63 6.60 1.40
C ILE A 57 4.49 5.10 1.12
N LEU A 58 5.20 4.58 0.12
CA LEU A 58 5.18 3.16 -0.23
C LEU A 58 5.74 2.30 0.90
N CYS A 59 6.85 2.72 1.53
CA CYS A 59 7.53 1.96 2.56
C CYS A 59 6.75 1.87 3.88
N LYS A 60 5.92 2.88 4.20
CA LYS A 60 5.22 3.02 5.48
C LYS A 60 4.43 1.78 5.94
N ASP A 61 3.76 1.10 5.01
CA ASP A 61 3.05 -0.16 5.26
C ASP A 61 3.30 -1.18 4.13
N PHE A 62 4.58 -1.35 3.81
CA PHE A 62 5.04 -2.28 2.79
C PHE A 62 5.18 -3.71 3.33
N LYS A 63 4.68 -4.67 2.56
CA LYS A 63 4.94 -6.09 2.77
C LYS A 63 5.40 -6.70 1.47
N LYS A 64 6.41 -7.55 1.56
CA LYS A 64 6.96 -8.33 0.46
C LYS A 64 6.84 -9.81 0.79
N TRP A 65 6.48 -10.60 -0.19
CA TRP A 65 6.48 -12.05 -0.07
C TRP A 65 6.90 -12.70 -1.38
N THR A 66 7.31 -13.95 -1.28
CA THR A 66 7.63 -14.80 -2.40
C THR A 66 6.43 -15.70 -2.69
N SER A 67 5.92 -15.65 -3.91
CA SER A 67 5.01 -16.67 -4.41
C SER A 67 5.85 -17.76 -5.07
N ILE A 68 5.79 -18.97 -4.51
CA ILE A 68 6.46 -20.14 -5.05
C ILE A 68 5.44 -20.88 -5.92
N GLY A 69 5.65 -20.89 -7.24
CA GLY A 69 4.90 -21.77 -8.12
C GLY A 69 5.13 -23.24 -7.72
N LYS A 70 4.08 -24.07 -7.72
CA LYS A 70 4.23 -25.50 -7.42
C LYS A 70 5.24 -26.13 -8.39
N PRO A 71 6.19 -26.96 -7.91
CA PRO A 71 7.16 -27.62 -8.79
C PRO A 71 6.42 -28.49 -9.82
N ASP A 72 6.79 -28.34 -11.09
CA ASP A 72 6.36 -29.28 -12.13
C ASP A 72 7.13 -30.59 -12.00
N SER A 73 6.38 -31.68 -12.07
CA SER A 73 6.91 -33.02 -12.35
C SER A 73 7.69 -32.92 -13.68
N ALA A 74 9.02 -33.03 -13.62
CA ALA A 74 10.01 -32.82 -14.68
C ALA A 74 10.72 -31.45 -14.65
N GLY A 75 11.64 -31.29 -13.70
CA GLY A 75 12.90 -30.54 -13.89
C GLY A 75 12.85 -29.03 -14.08
N SER A 76 11.69 -28.37 -13.97
CA SER A 76 11.59 -26.92 -14.09
C SER A 76 12.07 -26.21 -12.81
N ARG A 77 12.90 -25.17 -12.96
CA ARG A 77 13.36 -24.35 -11.83
C ARG A 77 12.17 -23.67 -11.18
N LEU A 78 12.10 -23.68 -9.85
CA LEU A 78 11.13 -22.91 -9.06
C LEU A 78 11.14 -21.44 -9.54
N MET A 79 10.09 -20.99 -10.25
CA MET A 79 9.91 -19.56 -10.51
C MET A 79 9.44 -18.92 -9.21
N VAL A 80 10.36 -18.22 -8.54
CA VAL A 80 10.06 -17.43 -7.35
C VAL A 80 9.62 -16.05 -7.81
N SER A 81 8.33 -15.76 -7.69
CA SER A 81 7.79 -14.43 -7.98
C SER A 81 7.83 -13.57 -6.72
N HIS A 82 8.48 -12.42 -6.80
CA HIS A 82 8.53 -11.44 -5.71
C HIS A 82 7.38 -10.46 -5.87
N ILE A 83 6.41 -10.51 -4.95
CA ILE A 83 5.25 -9.63 -4.94
C ILE A 83 5.38 -8.70 -3.75
N GLY A 84 5.13 -7.41 -3.97
CA GLY A 84 5.05 -6.40 -2.94
C GLY A 84 3.67 -5.79 -2.87
N MET A 85 3.25 -5.45 -1.66
CA MET A 85 2.01 -4.69 -1.42
C MET A 85 2.26 -3.59 -0.41
N SER A 86 1.94 -2.35 -0.80
CA SER A 86 1.91 -1.19 0.07
C SER A 86 0.47 -0.77 0.32
N SER A 87 0.14 -0.38 1.56
CA SER A 87 -1.14 0.22 1.88
C SER A 87 -0.98 1.72 2.11
N ILE A 88 -1.79 2.53 1.42
CA ILE A 88 -1.74 3.99 1.49
C ILE A 88 -3.08 4.61 1.91
N GLY A 89 -2.98 5.81 2.46
CA GLY A 89 -4.09 6.53 3.08
C GLY A 89 -4.74 7.62 2.23
N ILE A 90 -4.33 7.75 0.97
CA ILE A 90 -4.77 8.79 0.03
C ILE A 90 -5.20 8.15 -1.30
N SER A 91 -6.04 8.82 -2.09
CA SER A 91 -6.47 8.29 -3.39
C SER A 91 -5.30 8.03 -4.34
N ILE A 92 -5.45 7.10 -5.27
CA ILE A 92 -4.43 6.82 -6.30
C ILE A 92 -4.18 8.07 -7.15
N GLY A 93 -5.23 8.84 -7.47
CA GLY A 93 -5.08 10.12 -8.18
C GLY A 93 -4.20 11.12 -7.43
N GLN A 94 -4.41 11.29 -6.12
CA GLN A 94 -3.55 12.14 -5.29
C GLN A 94 -2.14 11.59 -5.17
N PHE A 95 -1.99 10.27 -5.05
CA PHE A 95 -0.68 9.62 -4.95
C PHE A 95 0.16 9.82 -6.20
N LEU A 96 -0.46 9.70 -7.39
CA LEU A 96 0.20 9.93 -8.68
C LEU A 96 0.49 11.41 -8.95
N ALA A 97 -0.30 12.32 -8.37
CA ALA A 97 -0.11 13.77 -8.50
C ALA A 97 0.78 14.37 -7.38
N HIS A 98 1.27 13.54 -6.45
CA HIS A 98 1.99 13.99 -5.25
C HIS A 98 3.33 14.66 -5.61
N GLU A 99 4.04 14.10 -6.59
CA GLU A 99 5.27 14.64 -7.17
C GLU A 99 5.20 14.56 -8.70
N ASN A 100 5.91 15.44 -9.41
CA ASN A 100 5.90 15.47 -10.89
C ASN A 100 6.38 14.14 -11.53
N ASN A 101 7.12 13.33 -10.78
CA ASN A 101 7.70 12.06 -11.23
C ASN A 101 7.21 10.85 -10.42
N SER A 102 6.05 10.93 -9.75
CA SER A 102 5.57 9.84 -8.88
C SER A 102 5.51 8.48 -9.56
N THR A 103 5.09 8.43 -10.84
CA THR A 103 5.07 7.19 -11.63
C THR A 103 6.48 6.58 -11.77
N GLN A 104 7.50 7.40 -12.04
CA GLN A 104 8.89 6.96 -12.13
C GLN A 104 9.42 6.49 -10.77
N GLU A 105 9.08 7.18 -9.68
CA GLU A 105 9.46 6.79 -8.32
C GLU A 105 8.82 5.46 -7.90
N ILE A 106 7.57 5.19 -8.28
CA ILE A 106 6.92 3.89 -8.04
C ILE A 106 7.67 2.76 -8.77
N ILE A 107 8.04 2.99 -10.03
CA ILE A 107 8.82 2.02 -10.83
C ILE A 107 10.21 1.84 -10.22
N HIS A 108 10.86 2.92 -9.79
CA HIS A 108 12.15 2.86 -9.13
C HIS A 108 12.08 2.05 -7.83
N PHE A 109 11.06 2.29 -7.00
CA PHE A 109 10.81 1.51 -5.79
C PHE A 109 10.60 0.03 -6.10
N GLN A 110 9.81 -0.29 -7.14
CA GLN A 110 9.60 -1.67 -7.60
C GLN A 110 10.93 -2.36 -7.96
N GLN A 111 11.81 -1.67 -8.69
CA GLN A 111 13.12 -2.17 -9.10
C GLN A 111 14.09 -2.33 -7.92
N LEU A 112 14.12 -1.33 -7.02
CA LEU A 112 14.93 -1.34 -5.80
C LEU A 112 14.57 -2.57 -4.94
N GLU A 113 13.28 -2.83 -4.78
CA GLU A 113 12.75 -3.98 -4.05
C GLU A 113 12.75 -5.27 -4.87
N LYS A 114 13.22 -5.27 -6.12
CA LYS A 114 13.28 -6.44 -7.01
C LYS A 114 11.92 -7.16 -7.13
N LEU A 115 10.85 -6.40 -7.30
CA LEU A 115 9.49 -6.91 -7.35
C LEU A 115 9.05 -7.14 -8.80
N GLN A 116 8.52 -8.32 -9.09
CA GLN A 116 7.84 -8.58 -10.35
C GLN A 116 6.48 -7.87 -10.41
N LEU A 117 5.84 -7.75 -9.25
CA LEU A 117 4.53 -7.13 -9.11
C LEU A 117 4.48 -6.28 -7.83
N LEU A 118 4.11 -5.01 -7.98
CA LEU A 118 3.84 -4.10 -6.88
C LEU A 118 2.36 -3.72 -6.89
N MET A 119 1.70 -3.95 -5.76
CA MET A 119 0.32 -3.58 -5.48
C MET A 119 0.33 -2.40 -4.51
N VAL A 120 -0.36 -1.32 -4.84
CA VAL A 120 -0.58 -0.19 -3.94
C VAL A 120 -2.06 -0.12 -3.66
N VAL A 121 -2.46 -0.50 -2.45
CA VAL A 121 -3.86 -0.56 -2.02
C VAL A 121 -4.16 0.69 -1.23
N SER A 122 -5.07 1.52 -1.74
CA SER A 122 -5.48 2.76 -1.12
C SER A 122 -6.80 2.58 -0.37
N GLY A 123 -6.88 3.12 0.84
CA GLY A 123 -8.12 3.25 1.61
C GLY A 123 -8.25 4.66 2.18
N TYR A 124 -9.26 5.41 1.73
CA TYR A 124 -9.45 6.80 2.11
C TYR A 124 -10.93 7.19 2.18
N TYR A 125 -11.21 8.36 2.75
CA TYR A 125 -12.55 8.96 2.72
C TYR A 125 -12.56 10.08 1.69
N ASP A 126 -13.54 10.08 0.79
CA ASP A 126 -13.71 11.18 -0.15
C ASP A 126 -14.29 12.44 0.52
N THR A 127 -14.46 13.50 -0.25
CA THR A 127 -15.03 14.78 0.22
C THR A 127 -16.44 14.65 0.78
N GLN A 128 -17.18 13.59 0.42
CA GLN A 128 -18.51 13.27 0.90
C GLN A 128 -18.48 12.33 2.13
N LYS A 129 -17.30 12.06 2.69
CA LYS A 129 -17.07 11.12 3.80
C LYS A 129 -17.47 9.68 3.47
N ASN A 130 -17.48 9.32 2.19
CA ASN A 130 -17.62 7.93 1.79
C ASN A 130 -16.26 7.27 1.81
N PHE A 131 -16.16 6.15 2.53
CA PHE A 131 -14.98 5.31 2.44
C PHE A 131 -14.88 4.72 1.03
N LYS A 132 -13.69 4.82 0.43
CA LYS A 132 -13.35 4.29 -0.88
C LYS A 132 -12.08 3.46 -0.79
N ARG A 133 -11.99 2.49 -1.69
CA ARG A 133 -10.84 1.62 -1.81
C ARG A 133 -10.41 1.54 -3.26
N GLU A 134 -9.13 1.72 -3.49
CA GLU A 134 -8.54 1.72 -4.83
C GLU A 134 -7.28 0.85 -4.81
N MET A 135 -6.86 0.43 -5.99
CA MET A 135 -5.67 -0.40 -6.17
C MET A 135 -4.93 0.07 -7.41
N LEU A 136 -3.67 0.44 -7.25
CA LEU A 136 -2.73 0.63 -8.35
C LEU A 136 -1.85 -0.62 -8.44
N VAL A 137 -1.67 -1.11 -9.65
CA VAL A 137 -0.83 -2.27 -9.95
C VAL A 137 0.28 -1.83 -10.87
N SER A 138 1.53 -2.20 -10.54
CA SER A 138 2.71 -2.03 -11.38
C SER A 138 3.37 -3.39 -11.59
N ALA A 139 3.49 -3.82 -12.84
CA ALA A 139 4.14 -5.07 -13.22
C ALA A 139 5.52 -4.79 -13.81
N GLU A 140 6.44 -5.74 -13.71
CA GLU A 140 7.78 -5.66 -14.31
C GLU A 140 7.72 -5.64 -15.86
N SER A 141 6.71 -6.26 -16.45
CA SER A 141 6.52 -6.31 -17.91
C SER A 141 5.06 -6.18 -18.33
N VAL A 142 4.85 -5.77 -19.58
CA VAL A 142 3.52 -5.65 -20.19
C VAL A 142 2.85 -7.02 -20.30
N GLU A 143 3.60 -8.08 -20.57
CA GLU A 143 3.10 -9.46 -20.63
C GLU A 143 2.58 -9.91 -19.27
N LEU A 144 3.32 -9.64 -18.20
CA LEU A 144 2.87 -9.95 -16.84
C LEU A 144 1.59 -9.19 -16.48
N MET A 145 1.49 -7.91 -16.86
CA MET A 145 0.27 -7.13 -16.68
C MET A 145 -0.90 -7.74 -17.47
N LYS A 146 -0.71 -8.14 -18.73
CA LYS A 146 -1.76 -8.80 -19.54
C LYS A 146 -2.24 -10.10 -18.90
N ASN A 147 -1.32 -10.94 -18.42
CA ASN A 147 -1.65 -12.20 -17.74
C ASN A 147 -2.44 -11.94 -16.46
N LEU A 148 -2.04 -10.94 -15.68
CA LEU A 148 -2.74 -10.56 -14.46
C LEU A 148 -4.16 -10.03 -14.74
N LEU A 149 -4.32 -9.18 -15.77
CA LEU A 149 -5.64 -8.70 -16.19
C LEU A 149 -6.54 -9.85 -16.65
N HIS A 150 -5.99 -10.83 -17.37
CA HIS A 150 -6.74 -12.02 -17.75
C HIS A 150 -7.19 -12.83 -16.52
N PHE A 151 -6.31 -13.00 -15.53
CA PHE A 151 -6.65 -13.65 -14.27
C PHE A 151 -7.74 -12.90 -13.50
N PHE A 152 -7.65 -11.57 -13.42
CA PHE A 152 -8.68 -10.72 -12.78
C PHE A 152 -10.03 -10.87 -13.48
N ASN A 153 -10.06 -10.81 -14.81
CA ASN A 153 -11.30 -10.97 -15.58
C ASN A 153 -11.91 -12.37 -15.40
N SER A 154 -11.08 -13.41 -15.35
CA SER A 154 -11.53 -14.80 -15.14
C SER A 154 -12.12 -15.02 -13.74
N ASN A 155 -11.75 -14.17 -12.77
CA ASN A 155 -12.15 -14.26 -11.37
C ASN A 155 -12.91 -13.00 -10.89
N ALA A 156 -13.58 -12.29 -11.80
CA ALA A 156 -14.26 -11.03 -11.49
C ALA A 156 -15.34 -11.15 -10.40
N SER A 157 -15.88 -12.36 -10.16
CA SER A 157 -16.82 -12.63 -9.08
C SER A 157 -16.19 -12.60 -7.68
N GLN A 158 -14.88 -12.89 -7.56
CA GLN A 158 -14.16 -12.90 -6.28
C GLN A 158 -13.56 -11.53 -5.96
N LEU A 159 -13.13 -10.81 -7.00
CA LEU A 159 -12.56 -9.48 -6.88
C LEU A 159 -13.15 -8.58 -7.99
N PRO A 160 -14.30 -7.93 -7.73
CA PRO A 160 -14.88 -7.00 -8.69
C PRO A 160 -13.97 -5.78 -8.79
N LEU A 161 -13.37 -5.59 -9.97
CA LEU A 161 -12.50 -4.46 -10.29
C LEU A 161 -13.18 -3.54 -11.29
N LYS A 162 -13.19 -2.25 -11.00
CA LYS A 162 -13.61 -1.22 -11.95
C LYS A 162 -12.41 -0.40 -12.35
N VAL A 163 -12.10 -0.34 -13.64
CA VAL A 163 -10.93 0.39 -14.15
C VAL A 163 -11.05 1.87 -13.79
N LEU A 164 -9.97 2.42 -13.23
CA LEU A 164 -9.80 3.85 -13.02
C LEU A 164 -8.84 4.40 -14.07
N HIS A 165 -9.34 5.31 -14.90
CA HIS A 165 -8.51 6.00 -15.88
C HIS A 165 -7.73 7.11 -15.19
N GLN A 166 -6.41 6.93 -15.09
CA GLN A 166 -5.47 7.91 -14.57
C GLN A 166 -4.50 8.31 -15.69
N SER A 167 -4.29 9.60 -15.88
CA SER A 167 -3.33 10.12 -16.85
C SER A 167 -1.89 9.84 -16.40
N GLY A 168 -1.00 9.54 -17.35
CA GLY A 168 0.44 9.38 -17.08
C GLY A 168 0.86 8.00 -16.57
N LEU A 169 -0.05 7.03 -16.48
CA LEU A 169 0.30 5.64 -16.23
C LEU A 169 0.97 5.01 -17.46
N ARG A 170 1.99 4.19 -17.22
CA ARG A 170 2.63 3.37 -18.26
C ARG A 170 1.80 2.14 -18.61
N GLU A 171 2.16 1.47 -19.69
CA GLU A 171 1.47 0.25 -20.13
C GLU A 171 1.53 -0.87 -19.09
N GLU A 172 2.61 -0.93 -18.29
CA GLU A 172 2.78 -1.91 -17.21
C GLU A 172 2.04 -1.54 -15.92
N MET A 173 1.24 -0.46 -15.93
CA MET A 173 0.52 0.03 -14.75
C MET A 173 -0.98 0.18 -14.98
N ARG A 174 -1.79 -0.24 -14.00
CA ARG A 174 -3.26 -0.09 -14.06
C ARG A 174 -3.83 0.27 -12.69
N ALA A 175 -4.80 1.16 -12.67
CA ALA A 175 -5.52 1.55 -11.47
C ALA A 175 -6.96 1.02 -11.51
N PHE A 176 -7.48 0.65 -10.34
CA PHE A 176 -8.81 0.08 -10.17
C PHE A 176 -9.47 0.64 -8.91
N GLU A 177 -10.78 0.81 -8.97
CA GLU A 177 -11.66 0.91 -7.81
C GLU A 177 -12.02 -0.52 -7.40
N ILE A 178 -11.93 -0.81 -6.10
CA ILE A 178 -12.22 -2.11 -5.53
C ILE A 178 -13.27 -1.97 -4.43
N ASP A 179 -13.99 -3.06 -4.15
CA ASP A 179 -15.02 -3.03 -3.12
C ASP A 179 -14.48 -2.63 -1.74
N LYS A 180 -15.29 -1.89 -0.98
CA LYS A 180 -14.96 -1.30 0.32
C LYS A 180 -14.61 -2.34 1.37
N VAL A 181 -15.18 -3.54 1.25
CA VAL A 181 -14.98 -4.65 2.20
C VAL A 181 -13.80 -5.55 1.84
N THR A 182 -13.28 -5.47 0.62
CA THR A 182 -12.13 -6.27 0.19
C THR A 182 -10.92 -5.89 1.03
N SER A 183 -10.44 -6.80 1.87
CA SER A 183 -9.30 -6.56 2.75
C SER A 183 -7.97 -6.77 2.03
N ARG A 184 -6.88 -6.26 2.63
CA ARG A 184 -5.50 -6.57 2.20
C ARG A 184 -5.26 -8.08 2.09
N LYS A 185 -5.67 -8.84 3.11
CA LYS A 185 -5.52 -10.31 3.16
C LYS A 185 -6.25 -11.03 2.03
N THR A 186 -7.40 -10.50 1.62
CA THR A 186 -8.17 -11.04 0.50
C THR A 186 -7.39 -10.91 -0.81
N ILE A 187 -6.78 -9.75 -1.04
CA ILE A 187 -5.94 -9.49 -2.23
C ILE A 187 -4.67 -10.35 -2.18
N GLU A 188 -4.04 -10.49 -1.01
CA GLU A 188 -2.86 -11.35 -0.84
C GLU A 188 -3.16 -12.81 -1.24
N ARG A 189 -4.20 -13.42 -0.67
CA ARG A 189 -4.61 -14.79 -1.01
C ARG A 189 -4.94 -14.95 -2.50
N PHE A 190 -5.60 -13.95 -3.08
CA PHE A 190 -5.95 -13.95 -4.49
C PHE A 190 -4.71 -13.91 -5.40
N LEU A 191 -3.64 -13.23 -4.99
CA LEU A 191 -2.38 -13.20 -5.73
C LEU A 191 -1.52 -14.45 -5.51
N GLU A 192 -1.64 -15.11 -4.36
CA GLU A 192 -1.07 -16.45 -4.17
C GLU A 192 -1.68 -17.45 -5.17
N GLU A 193 -2.98 -17.35 -5.44
CA GLU A 193 -3.65 -18.14 -6.48
C GLU A 193 -3.13 -17.80 -7.87
N PHE A 194 -2.90 -16.52 -8.21
CA PHE A 194 -2.28 -16.13 -9.48
C PHE A 194 -0.90 -16.78 -9.68
N GLY A 195 -0.03 -16.72 -8.66
CA GLY A 195 1.28 -17.36 -8.71
C GLY A 195 1.22 -18.90 -8.80
N GLY A 196 0.14 -19.51 -8.32
CA GLY A 196 -0.13 -20.95 -8.47
C GLY A 196 -0.79 -21.34 -9.80
N THR A 197 -1.46 -20.41 -10.46
CA THR A 197 -2.27 -20.62 -11.68
C THR A 197 -1.64 -20.08 -12.96
N SER A 198 -0.37 -19.62 -12.91
CA SER A 198 0.48 -19.43 -14.10
C SER A 198 0.82 -20.80 -14.74
N LYS A 199 -0.25 -21.50 -15.12
CA LYS A 199 -0.36 -22.79 -15.77
C LYS A 199 -1.58 -22.69 -16.67
N ARG A 200 -1.39 -22.09 -17.85
CA ARG A 200 -2.05 -22.46 -19.10
C ARG A 200 -1.53 -21.62 -20.25
#